data_AF-A0A5C8ZGM1-F1
#
_entry.id   AF-A0A5C8ZGM1-F1
#
_cell.length_a   1.000
_cell.length_b   1.000
_cell.length_c   1.000
_cell.angle_alpha   90.00
_cell.angle_beta   90.00
_cell.angle_gamma   90.00
#
_symmetry.space_group_name_H-M   'P 1'
#
loop_
_entity.id
_entity.type
_entity.pdbx_description
1 polymer ?
#
loop_
_entity_poly.entity_id
_entity_poly.type
_entity_poly.pdbx_seq_one_letter_code
_entity_poly.pdbx_strand_id
1 'polypeptide(L)'
;MRTAPASSSVPTASPRLVWLATAVAVVVLTGFFVLIVSGRVVTEGPVVMVLSRTHGIHLGDLFALGGWCAAVGGLLAAAPGAPLRRR
;
A
#
# COMPACT_ATOMS: atom_id res chain seq x y z
N MET A 1 20.24 8.77 45.00
CA MET A 1 18.94 8.86 44.32
C MET A 1 19.18 8.63 42.82
N ARG A 2 18.87 7.43 42.30
CA ARG A 2 19.16 7.04 40.90
C ARG A 2 17.83 7.07 40.15
N THR A 3 17.63 8.05 39.28
CA THR A 3 16.46 8.12 38.40
C THR A 3 16.57 6.98 37.37
N ALA A 4 15.57 6.10 37.33
CA ALA A 4 15.49 5.05 36.33
C ALA A 4 15.23 5.68 34.94
N PRO A 5 15.85 5.18 33.85
CA PRO A 5 15.56 5.68 32.51
C PRO A 5 14.13 5.32 32.11
N ALA A 6 13.40 6.30 31.58
CA ALA A 6 12.07 6.10 31.03
C ALA A 6 12.14 5.08 29.88
N SER A 7 11.48 3.94 30.04
CA SER A 7 11.33 2.94 28.99
C SER A 7 10.45 3.52 27.87
N SER A 8 11.07 3.88 26.75
CA SER A 8 10.34 4.24 25.54
C SER A 8 9.63 3.00 25.01
N SER A 9 8.30 2.97 25.13
CA SER A 9 7.47 1.97 24.48
C SER A 9 7.53 2.23 22.97
N VAL A 10 8.33 1.43 22.26
CA VAL A 10 8.30 1.43 20.79
C VAL A 10 6.88 1.01 20.39
N PRO A 11 6.12 1.86 19.67
CA PRO A 11 4.80 1.46 19.21
C PRO A 11 4.95 0.30 18.25
N THR A 12 4.51 -0.88 18.67
CA THR A 12 4.49 -2.07 17.82
C THR A 12 3.18 -2.09 17.06
N ALA A 13 3.27 -2.19 15.73
CA ALA A 13 2.10 -2.41 14.89
C ALA A 13 1.38 -3.68 15.34
N SER A 14 0.04 -3.65 15.37
CA SER A 14 -0.72 -4.84 15.75
C SER A 14 -0.40 -5.99 14.80
N PRO A 15 -0.28 -7.25 15.28
CA PRO A 15 0.00 -8.39 14.41
C PRO A 15 -0.98 -8.51 13.24
N ARG A 16 -2.25 -8.15 13.48
CA ARG A 16 -3.30 -8.12 12.44
C ARG A 16 -2.98 -7.15 11.32
N LEU A 17 -2.48 -5.96 11.66
CA LEU A 17 -2.09 -4.96 10.67
C LEU A 17 -0.89 -5.42 9.85
N VAL A 18 0.11 -6.03 10.50
CA VAL A 18 1.27 -6.60 9.80
C VAL A 18 0.82 -7.68 8.82
N TRP A 19 -0.04 -8.61 9.25
CA TRP A 19 -0.57 -9.66 8.37
C TRP A 19 -1.42 -9.09 7.22
N LEU A 20 -2.23 -8.06 7.48
CA LEU A 20 -3.00 -7.38 6.45
C LEU A 20 -2.08 -6.70 5.43
N ALA A 21 -1.07 -5.96 5.89
CA ALA A 21 -0.09 -5.31 5.01
C ALA A 21 0.70 -6.33 4.19
N THR A 22 1.12 -7.44 4.79
CA THR A 22 1.78 -8.55 4.10
C THR A 22 0.88 -9.16 3.04
N ALA A 23 -0.39 -9.43 3.35
CA ALA A 23 -1.35 -9.98 2.38
C ALA A 23 -1.56 -9.02 1.20
N VAL A 24 -1.69 -7.71 1.48
CA VAL A 24 -1.78 -6.67 0.44
C VAL A 24 -0.52 -6.68 -0.43
N ALA A 25 0.67 -6.69 0.17
CA ALA A 25 1.92 -6.70 -0.58
C ALA A 25 2.04 -7.94 -1.47
N VAL A 26 1.68 -9.12 -0.98
CA VAL A 26 1.71 -10.36 -1.76
C VAL A 26 0.76 -10.27 -2.95
N VAL A 27 -0.50 -9.85 -2.75
CA VAL A 27 -1.48 -9.69 -3.84
C VAL A 27 -0.97 -8.69 -4.89
N VAL A 28 -0.43 -7.56 -4.45
CA VAL A 28 0.10 -6.50 -5.33
C VAL A 28 1.29 -7.02 -6.16
N LEU A 29 2.26 -7.66 -5.52
CA LEU A 29 3.44 -8.18 -6.22
C LEU A 29 3.09 -9.32 -7.17
N THR A 30 2.20 -10.22 -6.78
CA THR A 30 1.75 -11.32 -7.65
C THR A 30 1.00 -10.82 -8.87
N GLY A 31 0.11 -9.83 -8.72
CA GLY A 31 -0.59 -9.28 -9.88
C GLY A 31 0.34 -8.53 -10.83
N PHE A 32 1.32 -7.77 -10.31
CA PHE A 32 2.39 -7.19 -11.15
C PHE A 32 3.20 -8.28 -11.88
N PHE A 33 3.58 -9.36 -11.18
CA PHE A 33 4.28 -10.48 -11.79
C PHE A 33 3.47 -11.10 -12.94
N VAL A 34 2.17 -11.35 -12.72
CA VAL A 34 1.28 -11.86 -13.77
C VAL A 34 1.20 -10.88 -14.92
N LEU A 35 1.06 -9.58 -14.68
CA LEU A 35 1.01 -8.56 -15.73
C LEU A 35 2.29 -8.48 -16.56
N ILE A 36 3.45 -8.60 -15.91
CA ILE A 36 4.76 -8.61 -16.58
C ILE A 36 4.91 -9.87 -17.43
N VAL A 37 4.57 -11.04 -16.88
CA VAL A 37 4.74 -12.34 -17.56
C VAL A 37 3.70 -12.56 -18.66
N SER A 38 2.47 -12.07 -18.47
CA SER A 38 1.38 -12.21 -19.45
C SER A 38 1.31 -11.08 -20.48
N GLY A 39 1.95 -9.94 -20.20
CA GLY A 39 2.01 -8.78 -21.08
C GLY A 39 2.74 -9.11 -22.38
N ARG A 40 1.97 -9.37 -23.44
CA ARG A 40 2.52 -9.46 -24.80
C ARG A 40 2.91 -8.04 -25.23
N VAL A 41 4.22 -7.80 -25.31
CA VAL A 41 4.96 -6.62 -25.79
C VAL A 41 5.41 -5.62 -24.71
N VAL A 42 6.69 -5.28 -24.79
CA VAL A 42 7.62 -4.78 -23.76
C VAL A 42 7.37 -3.35 -23.26
N THR A 43 6.40 -2.62 -23.80
CA THR A 43 6.22 -1.19 -23.47
C THR A 43 4.85 -0.81 -22.92
N GLU A 44 3.78 -1.54 -23.21
CA GLU A 44 2.42 -1.08 -22.88
C GLU A 44 1.55 -2.30 -22.54
N GLY A 45 1.34 -2.58 -21.25
CA GLY A 45 0.39 -3.61 -20.82
C GLY A 45 -1.04 -3.30 -21.33
N PRO A 46 -2.01 -4.23 -21.19
CA PRO A 46 -3.36 -4.07 -21.75
C PRO A 46 -3.97 -2.72 -21.39
N VAL A 47 -4.27 -1.91 -22.41
CA VAL A 47 -4.93 -0.61 -22.22
C VAL A 47 -6.39 -0.87 -21.89
N VAL A 48 -6.84 -0.39 -20.74
CA VAL A 48 -8.22 -0.57 -20.25
C VAL A 48 -9.09 0.63 -20.61
N MET A 49 -8.48 1.81 -20.70
CA MET A 49 -9.15 3.05 -21.10
C MET A 49 -8.18 3.93 -21.87
N VAL A 50 -8.58 4.46 -23.03
CA VAL A 50 -7.77 5.42 -23.81
C VAL A 50 -8.15 6.84 -23.38
N LEU A 51 -7.16 7.61 -22.91
CA LEU A 51 -7.34 9.00 -22.50
C LEU A 51 -7.04 9.99 -23.64
N SER A 52 -6.10 9.66 -24.52
CA SER A 52 -5.75 10.46 -25.70
C SER A 52 -5.11 9.60 -26.79
N ARG A 53 -4.74 10.20 -27.92
CA ARG A 53 -4.06 9.48 -29.02
C ARG A 53 -2.76 8.80 -28.61
N THR A 54 -2.13 9.25 -27.53
CA THR A 54 -0.83 8.76 -27.06
C THR A 54 -0.85 8.25 -25.62
N HIS A 55 -1.98 8.35 -24.92
CA HIS A 55 -2.07 7.97 -23.51
C HIS A 55 -3.28 7.08 -23.26
N GLY A 56 -3.05 6.00 -22.52
CA GLY A 56 -4.07 5.13 -21.98
C GLY A 56 -3.83 4.85 -20.51
N ILE A 57 -4.88 4.40 -19.83
CA ILE A 57 -4.79 3.76 -18.53
C ILE A 57 -4.57 2.28 -18.79
N HIS A 58 -3.48 1.76 -18.25
CA HIS A 58 -3.10 0.37 -18.36
C HIS A 58 -3.67 -0.43 -17.18
N LEU A 59 -3.84 -1.73 -17.38
CA LEU A 59 -4.32 -2.61 -16.32
C LEU A 59 -3.36 -2.63 -15.12
N GLY A 60 -2.07 -2.37 -15.36
CA GLY A 60 -1.07 -2.15 -14.32
C GLY A 60 -1.30 -0.88 -13.49
N ASP A 61 -1.81 0.19 -14.07
CA ASP A 61 -2.06 1.45 -13.36
C ASP A 61 -3.17 1.28 -12.31
N LEU A 62 -4.23 0.56 -12.69
CA LEU A 62 -5.32 0.22 -11.79
C LEU A 62 -4.83 -0.65 -10.63
N PHE A 63 -3.93 -1.60 -10.92
CA PHE A 63 -3.35 -2.47 -9.91
C PHE A 63 -2.43 -1.70 -8.95
N ALA A 64 -1.61 -0.80 -9.48
CA ALA A 64 -0.75 0.09 -8.71
C ALA A 64 -1.58 0.98 -7.77
N LEU A 65 -2.64 1.60 -8.29
CA LEU A 65 -3.54 2.46 -7.53
C LEU A 65 -4.25 1.69 -6.40
N GLY A 66 -4.75 0.48 -6.70
CA GLY A 66 -5.37 -0.38 -5.69
C GLY A 66 -4.40 -0.75 -4.57
N GLY A 67 -3.18 -1.16 -4.92
CA GLY A 67 -2.12 -1.45 -3.95
C GLY A 67 -1.75 -0.24 -3.09
N TRP A 68 -1.63 0.94 -3.71
CA TRP A 68 -1.37 2.19 -3.01
C TRP A 68 -2.48 2.54 -2.02
N CYS A 69 -3.76 2.48 -2.44
CA CYS A 69 -4.92 2.74 -1.57
C CYS A 69 -4.93 1.80 -0.36
N ALA A 70 -4.66 0.51 -0.57
CA ALA A 70 -4.60 -0.47 0.51
C ALA A 70 -3.44 -0.22 1.49
N ALA A 71 -2.26 0.15 0.98
CA ALA A 71 -1.11 0.49 1.81
C ALA A 71 -1.34 1.75 2.65
N VAL A 72 -1.87 2.83 2.04
CA VAL A 72 -2.21 4.06 2.74
C VAL A 72 -3.33 3.83 3.75
N GLY A 73 -4.37 3.08 3.38
CA GLY A 73 -5.45 2.71 4.30
C GLY A 73 -4.94 1.92 5.51
N GLY A 74 -4.03 0.97 5.30
CA GLY A 74 -3.34 0.25 6.36
C GLY A 74 -2.55 1.19 7.28
N LEU A 75 -1.78 2.12 6.71
CA LEU A 75 -1.00 3.10 7.47
C LEU A 75 -1.90 4.04 8.29
N LEU A 76 -3.01 4.51 7.72
CA LEU A 76 -3.99 5.34 8.42
C LEU A 76 -4.68 4.59 9.55
N ALA A 77 -5.01 3.30 9.34
CA ALA A 77 -5.54 2.44 10.40
C ALA A 77 -4.52 2.16 11.51
N ALA A 78 -3.22 2.27 11.20
CA ALA A 78 -2.12 2.15 12.16
C ALA A 78 -1.87 3.42 12.96
N ALA A 79 -2.36 4.58 12.47
CA ALA A 79 -2.07 5.87 13.07
C ALA A 79 -2.68 5.92 14.48
N PRO A 80 -1.89 6.19 15.53
CA PRO A 80 -2.44 6.41 16.87
C PRO A 80 -3.43 7.56 16.82
N GLY A 81 -4.65 7.34 17.34
CA GLY A 81 -5.70 8.35 17.33
C GLY A 81 -5.19 9.68 17.90
N ALA A 82 -5.17 10.71 17.06
CA ALA A 82 -4.79 12.06 17.50
C ALA A 82 -5.74 12.46 18.66
N PRO A 83 -5.23 12.82 19.85
CA PRO A 83 -6.10 13.28 20.92
C PRO A 83 -6.78 14.57 20.46
N LEU A 84 -8.10 14.47 20.21
CA LEU A 84 -8.98 15.61 20.06
C LEU A 84 -8.91 16.41 21.36
N ARG A 85 -8.06 17.43 21.39
CA ARG A 85 -7.97 18.39 22.49
C ARG A 85 -9.24 19.23 22.51
N ARG A 86 -10.32 18.71 23.11
CA ARG A 86 -11.49 19.53 23.48
C ARG A 86 -11.01 20.58 24.49
N ARG A 87 -11.12 21.85 24.08
CA ARG A 87 -10.97 23.02 24.95
C ARG A 87 -12.19 23.15 25.86
#